data_AF-A0A662JYU5-F1
#
_entry.id   AF-A0A662JYU5-F1
#
_cell.length_a   1.000
_cell.length_b   1.000
_cell.length_c   1.000
_cell.angle_alpha   90.00
_cell.angle_beta   90.00
_cell.angle_gamma   90.00
#
_symmetry.space_group_name_H-M   'P 1'
#
loop_
_entity.id
_entity.type
_entity.pdbx_description
1 polymer ?
#
loop_
_entity_poly.entity_id
_entity_poly.type
_entity_poly.pdbx_seq_one_letter_code
_entity_poly.pdbx_strand_id
1 'polypeptide(L)'
;MKDGSDFVQPPWVYSPSEVMSWINATNPPHKLRKFKAEKGKKKRCLKNIEIELDLDVEREKIDSSVFLISKIRELTGFEKVEEHFELLPTAELMLRALAKAKFHNVVKIVLDGKTLYENPEKGHDTMECINLLSEIANRTKEGKNIRLRVKKKEDCLCDIMIQRIHPRKRHTVEIKFKGELEEEYFHRFLNYLKNNLSIRDIKTSENN
;
A
#
# COMPACT_ATOMS: atom_id res chain seq x y z
N MET A 1 -8.54 -1.49 -44.58
CA MET A 1 -9.51 -0.96 -43.62
C MET A 1 -8.84 -0.99 -42.25
N LYS A 2 -8.50 0.18 -41.71
CA LYS A 2 -8.04 0.31 -40.32
C LYS A 2 -9.31 0.45 -39.50
N ASP A 3 -9.66 -0.60 -38.75
CA ASP A 3 -10.74 -0.50 -37.79
C ASP A 3 -10.12 -0.27 -36.42
N GLY A 4 -10.42 0.91 -35.88
CA GLY A 4 -9.94 1.38 -34.59
C GLY A 4 -10.82 0.84 -33.49
N SER A 5 -10.18 0.27 -32.48
CA SER A 5 -10.65 0.46 -31.12
C SER A 5 -9.41 0.60 -30.25
N ASP A 6 -8.95 1.83 -30.12
CA ASP A 6 -8.11 2.23 -28.99
C ASP A 6 -9.00 2.21 -27.75
N PHE A 7 -9.40 1.00 -27.35
CA PHE A 7 -10.08 0.76 -26.09
C PHE A 7 -9.00 0.89 -25.01
N VAL A 8 -8.78 2.13 -24.56
CA VAL A 8 -7.97 2.39 -23.37
C VAL A 8 -8.71 1.74 -22.22
N GLN A 9 -8.22 0.57 -21.80
CA GLN A 9 -8.76 -0.12 -20.65
C GLN A 9 -8.71 0.85 -19.45
N PRO A 10 -9.83 1.06 -18.75
CA PRO A 10 -9.82 1.87 -17.55
C PRO A 10 -8.78 1.33 -16.55
N PRO A 11 -8.17 2.19 -15.71
CA PRO A 11 -7.05 1.81 -14.83
C PRO A 11 -7.36 0.72 -13.80
N TRP A 12 -8.61 0.27 -13.70
CA TRP A 12 -9.08 -0.81 -12.82
C TRP A 12 -9.34 -2.15 -13.55
N VAL A 13 -9.17 -2.21 -14.88
CA VAL A 13 -9.37 -3.44 -15.65
C VAL A 13 -8.05 -4.19 -15.71
N TYR A 14 -7.93 -5.22 -14.88
CA TYR A 14 -6.73 -6.05 -14.80
C TYR A 14 -6.63 -7.01 -15.98
N SER A 15 -5.41 -7.18 -16.52
CA SER A 15 -5.16 -8.19 -17.54
C SER A 15 -5.29 -9.62 -16.96
N PRO A 16 -5.70 -10.63 -17.75
CA PRO A 16 -5.79 -12.02 -17.27
C PRO A 16 -4.48 -12.56 -16.68
N SER A 17 -3.32 -12.10 -17.16
CA SER A 17 -2.01 -12.47 -16.65
C SER A 17 -1.73 -11.87 -15.27
N GLU A 18 -2.13 -10.62 -15.03
CA GLU A 18 -2.04 -9.99 -13.71
C GLU A 18 -2.95 -10.66 -12.69
N VAL A 19 -4.19 -10.97 -13.10
CA VAL A 19 -5.15 -11.73 -12.28
C VAL A 19 -4.56 -13.08 -11.91
N MET A 20 -4.00 -13.83 -12.86
CA MET A 20 -3.38 -15.14 -12.58
C MET A 20 -2.11 -15.04 -11.72
N SER A 21 -1.26 -14.04 -11.97
CA SER A 21 -0.08 -13.74 -11.15
C SER A 21 -0.49 -13.42 -9.70
N TRP A 22 -1.65 -12.80 -9.53
CA TRP A 22 -2.22 -12.45 -8.23
C TRP A 22 -2.84 -13.68 -7.53
N ILE A 23 -3.64 -14.49 -8.22
CA ILE A 23 -4.20 -15.75 -7.71
C ILE A 23 -3.09 -16.67 -7.20
N ASN A 24 -2.01 -16.81 -7.97
CA ASN A 24 -0.86 -17.65 -7.57
C ASN A 24 -0.07 -17.07 -6.38
N ALA A 25 -0.14 -15.76 -6.15
CA ALA A 25 0.52 -15.13 -5.03
C ALA A 25 -0.24 -15.36 -3.72
N THR A 26 -1.57 -15.28 -3.75
CA THR A 26 -2.47 -15.41 -2.61
C THR A 26 -2.87 -16.85 -2.29
N ASN A 27 -3.01 -17.71 -3.30
CA ASN A 27 -3.27 -19.14 -3.19
C ASN A 27 -2.25 -19.93 -4.03
N PRO A 28 -1.02 -20.13 -3.52
CA PRO A 28 -0.01 -20.89 -4.25
C PRO A 28 -0.54 -22.31 -4.54
N PRO A 29 -0.47 -22.80 -5.80
CA PRO A 29 -0.98 -24.12 -6.14
C PRO A 29 -0.27 -25.21 -5.32
N HIS A 30 -1.05 -26.19 -4.86
CA HIS A 30 -0.66 -27.24 -3.91
C HIS A 30 0.55 -28.11 -4.35
N LYS A 31 0.99 -27.99 -5.60
CA LYS A 31 2.15 -28.68 -6.19
C LYS A 31 3.07 -27.70 -6.93
N LEU A 32 3.70 -26.78 -6.19
CA LEU A 32 4.92 -26.14 -6.70
C LEU A 32 6.07 -27.15 -6.64
N ARG A 33 6.59 -27.51 -7.81
CA ARG A 33 7.83 -28.27 -7.97
C ARG A 33 8.89 -27.57 -7.12
N LYS A 34 9.40 -28.25 -6.09
CA LYS A 34 10.49 -27.73 -5.25
C LYS A 34 11.70 -27.48 -6.16
N PHE A 35 11.88 -26.24 -6.60
CA PHE A 35 13.18 -25.81 -7.11
C PHE A 35 14.16 -26.04 -5.96
N LYS A 36 15.19 -26.85 -6.20
CA LYS A 36 16.32 -27.00 -5.28
C LYS A 36 16.99 -25.64 -5.20
N ALA A 37 16.55 -24.81 -4.26
CA ALA A 37 17.30 -23.63 -3.86
C ALA A 37 18.68 -24.10 -3.41
N GLU A 38 19.74 -23.47 -3.92
CA GLU A 38 21.11 -23.70 -3.47
C GLU A 38 21.16 -23.59 -1.94
N LYS A 39 21.27 -24.74 -1.28
CA LYS A 39 21.51 -24.81 0.16
C LYS A 39 22.90 -24.24 0.41
N GLY A 40 23.00 -23.00 0.88
CA GLY A 40 24.30 -22.49 1.35
C GLY A 40 24.38 -21.00 1.68
N LYS A 41 23.62 -20.12 1.03
CA LYS A 41 23.66 -18.68 1.34
C LYS A 41 22.63 -18.36 2.41
N LYS A 42 23.08 -17.90 3.59
CA LYS A 42 22.19 -17.23 4.55
C LYS A 42 21.52 -16.09 3.80
N LYS A 43 20.19 -16.14 3.70
CA LYS A 43 19.44 -15.05 3.10
C LYS A 43 19.67 -13.80 3.93
N ARG A 44 19.96 -12.68 3.27
CA ARG A 44 20.08 -11.39 3.95
C ARG A 44 18.69 -10.97 4.40
N CYS A 45 18.57 -10.60 5.67
CA CYS A 45 17.36 -10.10 6.27
C CYS A 45 17.59 -8.64 6.68
N LEU A 46 16.54 -7.84 6.48
CA LEU A 46 16.46 -6.45 6.91
C LEU A 46 15.62 -6.38 8.18
N LYS A 47 15.94 -5.45 9.08
CA LYS A 47 15.25 -5.27 10.36
C LYS A 47 14.54 -3.93 10.44
N ASN A 48 13.31 -3.95 10.97
CA ASN A 48 12.56 -2.75 11.34
C ASN A 48 12.62 -1.62 10.28
N ILE A 49 12.16 -1.93 9.08
CA ILE A 49 12.28 -1.05 7.92
C ILE A 49 11.16 0.00 7.97
N GLU A 50 11.50 1.26 7.74
CA GLU A 50 10.53 2.33 7.52
C GLU A 50 10.68 2.89 6.11
N ILE A 51 9.55 3.06 5.41
CA ILE A 51 9.47 3.70 4.11
C ILE A 51 8.53 4.89 4.21
N GLU A 52 8.98 6.02 3.69
CA GLU A 52 8.16 7.21 3.49
C GLU A 52 8.06 7.48 2.00
N LEU A 53 6.84 7.70 1.50
CA LEU A 53 6.56 7.78 0.07
C LEU A 53 5.62 8.94 -0.23
N ASP A 54 5.97 9.70 -1.26
CA ASP A 54 5.16 10.77 -1.82
C ASP A 54 4.66 10.36 -3.21
N LEU A 55 3.36 10.52 -3.44
CA LEU A 55 2.76 10.29 -4.76
C LEU A 55 2.96 11.52 -5.66
N ASP A 56 3.13 11.26 -6.96
CA ASP A 56 3.17 12.28 -7.99
C ASP A 56 1.74 12.60 -8.45
N VAL A 57 1.05 13.41 -7.64
CA VAL A 57 -0.35 13.79 -7.83
C VAL A 57 -0.54 15.27 -7.54
N GLU A 58 -1.65 15.84 -8.02
CA GLU A 58 -1.99 17.23 -7.73
C GLU A 58 -2.14 17.46 -6.22
N ARG A 59 -1.58 18.57 -5.75
CA ARG A 59 -1.49 18.91 -4.33
C ARG A 59 -2.06 20.30 -4.11
N GLU A 60 -3.13 20.37 -3.33
CA GLU A 60 -3.83 21.61 -3.00
C GLU A 60 -3.61 21.97 -1.53
N LYS A 61 -3.46 23.27 -1.25
CA LYS A 61 -3.39 23.76 0.12
C LYS A 61 -4.79 23.88 0.69
N ILE A 62 -5.00 23.35 1.90
CA ILE A 62 -6.26 23.54 2.62
C ILE A 62 -6.15 24.85 3.40
N ASP A 63 -6.68 25.92 2.83
CA ASP A 63 -6.73 27.21 3.49
C ASP A 63 -7.65 27.18 4.72
N SER A 64 -7.26 27.92 5.76
CA SER A 64 -8.14 28.19 6.90
C SER A 64 -8.88 29.50 6.67
N SER A 65 -10.18 29.52 6.96
CA SER A 65 -11.01 30.73 6.93
C SER A 65 -10.58 31.84 7.89
N VAL A 66 -9.64 31.57 8.80
CA VAL A 66 -9.16 32.52 9.83
C VAL A 66 -7.70 32.89 9.57
N PHE A 67 -7.45 34.14 9.19
CA PHE A 67 -6.14 34.67 8.79
C PHE A 67 -5.01 34.48 9.84
N LEU A 68 -5.32 34.57 11.13
CA LEU A 68 -4.33 34.33 12.18
C LEU A 68 -3.92 32.85 12.26
N ILE A 69 -4.86 31.94 12.02
CA ILE A 69 -4.62 30.49 12.05
C ILE A 69 -3.81 30.06 10.83
N SER A 70 -4.07 30.63 9.65
CA SER A 70 -3.28 30.34 8.45
C SER A 70 -1.83 30.77 8.66
N LYS A 71 -1.59 31.97 9.20
CA LYS A 71 -0.25 32.50 9.45
C LYS A 71 0.55 31.68 10.47
N ILE A 72 -0.09 31.21 11.55
CA ILE A 72 0.54 30.32 12.53
C ILE A 72 0.85 28.94 11.90
N ARG A 73 -0.08 28.38 11.12
CA ARG A 73 0.12 27.10 10.43
C ARG A 73 1.25 27.15 9.40
N GLU A 74 1.38 28.26 8.69
CA GLU A 74 2.45 28.50 7.74
C GLU A 74 3.81 28.58 8.44
N LEU A 75 3.93 29.38 9.51
CA LEU A 75 5.16 29.52 10.31
C LEU A 75 5.61 28.22 10.98
N THR A 76 4.66 27.43 11.48
CA THR A 76 4.95 26.15 12.17
C THR A 76 5.13 24.98 11.20
N GLY A 77 4.64 25.11 9.95
CA GLY A 77 4.57 24.02 8.97
C GLY A 77 3.46 23.00 9.25
N PHE A 78 2.44 23.38 10.04
CA PHE A 78 1.19 22.64 10.22
C PHE A 78 0.13 22.98 9.17
N GLU A 79 0.50 23.73 8.13
CA GLU A 79 -0.29 23.89 6.91
C GLU A 79 -0.69 22.50 6.39
N LYS A 80 -1.99 22.29 6.18
CA LYS A 80 -2.51 21.03 5.65
C LYS A 80 -2.58 21.10 4.15
N VAL A 81 -2.27 19.99 3.53
CA VAL A 81 -2.43 19.79 2.09
C VAL A 81 -3.43 18.67 1.85
N GLU A 82 -4.06 18.72 0.69
CA GLU A 82 -4.87 17.66 0.13
C GLU A 82 -4.23 17.18 -1.17
N GLU A 83 -4.01 15.88 -1.27
CA GLU A 83 -3.48 15.27 -2.48
C GLU A 83 -4.60 14.57 -3.24
N HIS A 84 -4.71 14.86 -4.53
CA HIS A 84 -5.85 14.46 -5.36
C HIS A 84 -5.63 13.05 -5.92
N PHE A 85 -5.86 12.06 -5.06
CA PHE A 85 -5.84 10.63 -5.42
C PHE A 85 -6.95 9.85 -4.72
N GLU A 86 -7.25 8.66 -5.24
CA GLU A 86 -8.25 7.76 -4.63
C GLU A 86 -7.60 6.86 -3.56
N LEU A 87 -8.01 7.01 -2.30
CA LEU A 87 -7.45 6.29 -1.14
C LEU A 87 -7.63 4.78 -1.24
N LEU A 88 -8.82 4.32 -1.60
CA LEU A 88 -9.17 2.89 -1.59
C LEU A 88 -8.45 2.11 -2.69
N PRO A 89 -8.39 2.59 -3.96
CA PRO A 89 -7.52 2.00 -4.98
C PRO A 89 -6.04 1.96 -4.57
N THR A 90 -5.54 3.03 -3.94
CA THR A 90 -4.14 3.06 -3.45
C THR A 90 -3.92 1.99 -2.36
N ALA A 91 -4.86 1.85 -1.43
CA ALA A 91 -4.81 0.82 -0.40
C ALA A 91 -4.88 -0.61 -0.98
N GLU A 92 -5.66 -0.81 -2.03
CA GLU A 92 -5.72 -2.09 -2.76
C GLU A 92 -4.35 -2.44 -3.36
N LEU A 93 -3.70 -1.49 -4.03
CA LEU A 93 -2.36 -1.66 -4.59
C LEU A 93 -1.32 -1.99 -3.50
N MET A 94 -1.43 -1.37 -2.33
CA MET A 94 -0.57 -1.70 -1.18
C MET A 94 -0.79 -3.13 -0.69
N LEU A 95 -2.04 -3.60 -0.56
CA LEU A 95 -2.34 -4.99 -0.21
C LEU A 95 -1.82 -5.98 -1.26
N ARG A 96 -1.91 -5.64 -2.55
CA ARG A 96 -1.33 -6.44 -3.63
C ARG A 96 0.20 -6.52 -3.53
N ALA A 97 0.86 -5.39 -3.26
CA ALA A 97 2.31 -5.35 -3.04
C ALA A 97 2.72 -6.26 -1.87
N LEU A 98 1.98 -6.18 -0.75
CA LEU A 98 2.18 -7.01 0.42
C LEU A 98 1.97 -8.51 0.13
N ALA A 99 0.94 -8.87 -0.65
CA ALA A 99 0.71 -10.24 -1.08
C ALA A 99 1.88 -10.79 -1.92
N LYS A 100 2.49 -9.97 -2.79
CA LYS A 100 3.71 -10.35 -3.54
C LYS A 100 4.92 -10.59 -2.63
N ALA A 101 4.97 -9.88 -1.51
CA ALA A 101 5.96 -10.03 -0.44
C ALA A 101 5.57 -11.08 0.62
N LYS A 102 4.55 -11.91 0.36
CA LYS A 102 4.10 -13.02 1.22
C LYS A 102 3.47 -12.61 2.55
N PHE A 103 2.98 -11.37 2.64
CA PHE A 103 2.06 -10.95 3.69
C PHE A 103 0.65 -11.35 3.28
N HIS A 104 0.04 -12.26 4.03
CA HIS A 104 -1.23 -12.87 3.66
C HIS A 104 -2.31 -12.80 4.74
N ASN A 105 -2.00 -12.26 5.93
CA ASN A 105 -2.95 -12.11 7.03
C ASN A 105 -3.19 -10.61 7.26
N VAL A 106 -4.36 -10.09 6.90
CA VAL A 106 -4.76 -8.71 7.16
C VAL A 106 -5.35 -8.64 8.56
N VAL A 107 -4.58 -8.11 9.50
CA VAL A 107 -5.01 -7.98 10.89
C VAL A 107 -6.13 -6.96 11.02
N LYS A 108 -6.00 -5.80 10.35
CA LYS A 108 -6.93 -4.67 10.52
C LYS A 108 -6.91 -3.70 9.34
N ILE A 109 -8.07 -3.16 8.99
CA ILE A 109 -8.27 -2.03 8.07
C ILE A 109 -9.09 -0.95 8.77
N VAL A 110 -8.60 0.28 8.78
CA VAL A 110 -9.28 1.43 9.39
C VAL A 110 -9.33 2.59 8.41
N LEU A 111 -10.52 3.10 8.09
CA LEU A 111 -10.75 4.27 7.25
C LEU A 111 -11.32 5.40 8.11
N ASP A 112 -10.63 6.55 8.17
CA ASP A 112 -11.04 7.71 8.98
C ASP A 112 -11.38 7.38 10.44
N GLY A 113 -10.64 6.44 11.03
CA GLY A 113 -10.85 5.97 12.40
C GLY A 113 -11.94 4.91 12.56
N LYS A 114 -12.75 4.63 11.52
CA LYS A 114 -13.73 3.54 11.51
C LYS A 114 -13.07 2.24 11.07
N THR A 115 -13.15 1.21 11.89
CA THR A 115 -12.70 -0.15 11.51
C THR A 115 -13.62 -0.70 10.42
N LEU A 116 -13.03 -1.02 9.26
CA LEU A 116 -13.70 -1.69 8.15
C LEU A 116 -13.54 -3.21 8.22
N TYR A 117 -12.40 -3.66 8.76
CA TYR A 117 -12.06 -5.07 8.90
C TYR A 117 -11.14 -5.26 10.11
N GLU A 118 -11.34 -6.35 10.85
CA GLU A 118 -10.45 -6.77 11.94
C GLU A 118 -10.58 -8.29 12.14
N ASN A 119 -9.51 -9.03 11.84
CA ASN A 119 -9.48 -10.48 12.06
C ASN A 119 -8.04 -11.00 12.21
N PRO A 120 -7.42 -10.83 13.39
CA PRO A 120 -6.01 -11.20 13.59
C PRO A 120 -5.71 -12.69 13.37
N GLU A 121 -6.70 -13.56 13.57
CA GLU A 121 -6.55 -15.01 13.54
C GLU A 121 -6.73 -15.61 12.14
N LYS A 122 -7.35 -14.88 11.20
CA LYS A 122 -7.64 -15.39 9.86
C LYS A 122 -6.43 -15.22 8.96
N GLY A 123 -5.82 -16.34 8.58
CA GLY A 123 -4.77 -16.35 7.56
C GLY A 123 -5.33 -16.33 6.13
N HIS A 124 -4.56 -15.76 5.20
CA HIS A 124 -4.82 -15.78 3.75
C HIS A 124 -6.10 -15.06 3.30
N ASP A 125 -6.44 -13.98 4.00
CA ASP A 125 -7.62 -13.14 3.79
C ASP A 125 -7.35 -11.90 2.92
N THR A 126 -6.15 -11.76 2.35
CA THR A 126 -5.78 -10.58 1.56
C THR A 126 -6.69 -10.37 0.35
N MET A 127 -7.17 -11.45 -0.30
CA MET A 127 -8.14 -11.31 -1.40
C MET A 127 -9.48 -10.77 -0.93
N GLU A 128 -9.99 -11.32 0.16
CA GLU A 128 -11.27 -10.91 0.73
C GLU A 128 -11.22 -9.42 1.11
N CYS A 129 -10.10 -8.98 1.70
CA CYS A 129 -9.86 -7.58 2.02
C CYS A 129 -9.74 -6.69 0.77
N ILE A 130 -9.10 -7.17 -0.30
CA ILE A 130 -9.05 -6.45 -1.59
C ILE A 130 -10.46 -6.24 -2.14
N ASN A 131 -11.26 -7.31 -2.21
CA ASN A 131 -12.65 -7.23 -2.68
C ASN A 131 -13.49 -6.29 -1.82
N LEU A 132 -13.32 -6.35 -0.49
CA LEU A 132 -13.97 -5.43 0.45
C LEU A 132 -13.63 -3.96 0.12
N LEU A 133 -12.35 -3.64 -0.13
CA LEU A 133 -11.95 -2.28 -0.49
C LEU A 133 -12.57 -1.84 -1.82
N SER A 134 -12.59 -2.70 -2.84
CA SER A 134 -13.20 -2.39 -4.14
C SER A 134 -14.72 -2.19 -4.02
N GLU A 135 -15.42 -2.99 -3.21
CA GLU A 135 -16.85 -2.81 -2.93
C GLU A 135 -17.14 -1.47 -2.25
N ILE A 136 -16.29 -1.05 -1.30
CA ILE A 136 -16.43 0.25 -0.63
C ILE A 136 -16.13 1.39 -1.60
N ALA A 137 -15.11 1.25 -2.45
CA ALA A 137 -14.74 2.26 -3.45
C ALA A 137 -15.87 2.54 -4.44
N ASN A 138 -16.65 1.51 -4.78
CA ASN A 138 -17.84 1.66 -5.63
C ASN A 138 -18.99 2.42 -4.93
N ARG A 139 -18.98 2.51 -3.59
CA ARG A 139 -20.04 3.17 -2.80
C ARG A 139 -19.63 4.56 -2.31
N THR A 140 -18.35 4.81 -2.09
CA THR A 140 -17.83 6.11 -1.65
C THR A 140 -16.43 6.36 -2.18
N LYS A 141 -16.20 7.60 -2.64
CA LYS A 141 -14.87 8.11 -3.02
C LYS A 141 -14.22 8.95 -1.92
N GLU A 142 -14.89 9.07 -0.78
CA GLU A 142 -14.49 9.97 0.29
C GLU A 142 -13.65 9.26 1.35
N GLY A 143 -12.65 9.97 1.85
CA GLY A 143 -11.82 9.56 2.97
C GLY A 143 -10.65 10.51 3.16
N LYS A 144 -10.17 10.69 4.40
CA LYS A 144 -9.00 11.51 4.70
C LYS A 144 -7.75 10.67 4.86
N ASN A 145 -7.89 9.47 5.43
CA ASN A 145 -6.80 8.53 5.64
C ASN A 145 -7.29 7.09 5.78
N ILE A 146 -6.42 6.15 5.44
CA ILE A 146 -6.63 4.72 5.67
C ILE A 146 -5.38 4.10 6.28
N ARG A 147 -5.59 3.14 7.20
CA ARG A 147 -4.53 2.35 7.83
C ARG A 147 -4.75 0.87 7.57
N LEU A 148 -3.68 0.19 7.19
CA LEU A 148 -3.64 -1.24 6.96
C LEU A 148 -2.63 -1.85 7.93
N ARG A 149 -3.01 -2.95 8.59
CA ARG A 149 -2.08 -3.76 9.38
C ARG A 149 -2.11 -5.18 8.84
N VAL A 150 -0.97 -5.70 8.40
CA VAL A 150 -0.86 -7.00 7.73
C VAL A 150 0.32 -7.78 8.29
N LYS A 151 0.11 -9.04 8.66
CA LYS A 151 1.10 -9.94 9.24
C LYS A 151 1.61 -10.96 8.20
N LYS A 152 2.91 -11.22 8.22
CA LYS A 152 3.54 -12.39 7.59
C LYS A 152 3.64 -13.50 8.63
N LYS A 153 3.53 -14.76 8.19
CA LYS A 153 3.54 -15.94 9.10
C LYS A 153 4.75 -16.01 10.05
N GLU A 154 5.87 -15.39 9.71
CA GLU A 154 7.16 -15.42 10.45
C GLU A 154 7.34 -14.18 11.36
N ASP A 155 6.27 -13.74 12.04
CA ASP A 155 6.26 -12.61 12.99
C ASP A 155 6.69 -11.22 12.49
N CYS A 156 6.85 -11.04 11.18
CA CYS A 156 6.96 -9.71 10.59
C CYS A 156 5.58 -9.06 10.43
N LEU A 157 5.41 -7.85 10.94
CA LEU A 157 4.19 -7.04 10.84
C LEU A 157 4.43 -5.83 9.95
N CYS A 158 3.54 -5.56 9.02
CA CYS A 158 3.54 -4.33 8.23
C CYS A 158 2.38 -3.42 8.66
N ASP A 159 2.69 -2.20 9.10
CA ASP A 159 1.74 -1.12 9.31
C ASP A 159 1.88 -0.12 8.14
N ILE A 160 0.79 0.16 7.42
CA ILE A 160 0.73 1.15 6.34
C ILE A 160 -0.28 2.24 6.71
N MET A 161 0.11 3.50 6.58
CA MET A 161 -0.79 4.65 6.68
C MET A 161 -0.74 5.44 5.37
N ILE A 162 -1.89 5.64 4.75
CA ILE A 162 -2.06 6.44 3.54
C ILE A 162 -2.91 7.65 3.90
N GLN A 163 -2.45 8.84 3.58
CA GLN A 163 -3.09 10.10 3.95
C GLN A 163 -3.38 10.94 2.71
N ARG A 164 -4.65 11.18 2.43
CA ARG A 164 -5.08 12.16 1.42
C ARG A 164 -4.91 13.59 1.97
N ILE A 165 -5.19 13.76 3.26
CA ILE A 165 -5.03 15.04 3.96
C ILE A 165 -3.99 14.89 5.06
N HIS A 166 -2.90 15.66 4.97
CA HIS A 166 -1.79 15.61 5.92
C HIS A 166 -1.09 16.96 6.07
N PRO A 167 -0.31 17.19 7.14
CA PRO A 167 0.57 18.35 7.24
C PRO A 167 1.58 18.36 6.08
N ARG A 168 1.92 19.56 5.58
CA ARG A 168 2.81 19.73 4.43
C ARG A 168 4.18 19.06 4.59
N LYS A 169 4.68 19.00 5.83
CA LYS A 169 5.96 18.39 6.21
C LYS A 169 5.91 16.86 6.37
N ARG A 170 4.73 16.23 6.25
CA ARG A 170 4.59 14.77 6.30
C ARG A 170 4.42 14.20 4.91
N HIS A 171 4.77 12.93 4.79
CA HIS A 171 4.67 12.14 3.57
C HIS A 171 3.25 11.61 3.35
N THR A 172 2.90 11.34 2.09
CA THR A 172 1.59 10.82 1.69
C THR A 172 1.34 9.42 2.27
N VAL A 173 2.38 8.60 2.25
CA VAL A 173 2.35 7.21 2.70
C VAL A 173 3.50 6.95 3.65
N GLU A 174 3.19 6.36 4.80
CA GLU A 174 4.16 5.84 5.77
C GLU A 174 3.97 4.32 5.88
N ILE A 175 5.04 3.55 5.71
CA ILE A 175 5.05 2.08 5.79
C ILE A 175 6.10 1.66 6.81
N LYS A 176 5.73 0.78 7.74
CA LYS A 176 6.63 0.26 8.77
C LYS A 176 6.57 -1.26 8.80
N PHE A 177 7.67 -1.92 8.49
CA PHE A 177 7.86 -3.35 8.69
C PHE A 177 8.53 -3.55 10.05
N LYS A 178 7.85 -4.18 11.00
CA LYS A 178 8.38 -4.54 12.32
C LYS A 178 8.79 -6.01 12.31
N GLY A 179 10.00 -6.30 12.79
CA GLY A 179 10.60 -7.64 12.75
C GLY A 179 11.59 -7.83 11.60
N GLU A 180 11.89 -9.09 11.29
CA GLU A 180 12.85 -9.46 10.23
C GLU A 180 12.12 -9.77 8.91
N LEU A 181 12.61 -9.19 7.82
CA LEU A 181 12.11 -9.44 6.47
C LEU A 181 13.27 -9.81 5.54
N GLU A 182 13.15 -10.94 4.86
CA GLU A 182 14.14 -11.30 3.83
C GLU A 182 14.20 -10.21 2.75
N GLU A 183 15.41 -9.78 2.38
CA GLU A 183 15.66 -8.68 1.43
C GLU A 183 14.97 -8.93 0.08
N GLU A 184 14.84 -10.19 -0.33
CA GLU A 184 14.09 -10.57 -1.54
C GLU A 184 12.62 -10.16 -1.48
N TYR A 185 11.94 -10.39 -0.35
CA TYR A 185 10.53 -10.03 -0.17
C TYR A 185 10.34 -8.52 -0.12
N PHE A 186 11.29 -7.82 0.51
CA PHE A 186 11.33 -6.36 0.53
C PHE A 186 11.45 -5.79 -0.89
N HIS A 187 12.37 -6.30 -1.70
CA HIS A 187 12.52 -5.86 -3.09
C HIS A 187 11.29 -6.19 -3.95
N ARG A 188 10.63 -7.33 -3.74
CA ARG A 188 9.35 -7.64 -4.43
C ARG A 188 8.27 -6.62 -4.09
N PHE A 189 8.16 -6.22 -2.82
CA PHE A 189 7.23 -5.18 -2.38
C PHE A 189 7.54 -3.85 -3.07
N LEU A 190 8.78 -3.35 -2.95
CA LEU A 190 9.19 -2.08 -3.52
C LEU A 190 9.04 -2.03 -5.04
N ASN A 191 9.45 -3.08 -5.75
CA ASN A 191 9.34 -3.14 -7.20
C ASN A 191 7.88 -3.12 -7.66
N TYR A 192 6.99 -3.79 -6.92
CA TYR A 192 5.56 -3.71 -7.22
C TYR A 192 5.05 -2.27 -7.06
N LEU A 193 5.38 -1.58 -5.97
CA LEU A 193 4.96 -0.19 -5.77
C LEU A 193 5.47 0.73 -6.89
N LYS A 194 6.76 0.66 -7.22
CA LYS A 194 7.38 1.47 -8.29
C LYS A 194 6.75 1.26 -9.66
N ASN A 195 6.24 0.06 -9.92
CA ASN A 195 5.63 -0.26 -11.21
C ASN A 195 4.14 0.09 -11.29
N ASN A 196 3.46 0.28 -10.15
CA ASN A 196 2.01 0.43 -10.09
C ASN A 196 1.54 1.76 -9.48
N LEU A 197 2.46 2.56 -8.93
CA LEU A 197 2.18 3.89 -8.37
C LEU A 197 3.09 4.92 -9.02
N SER A 198 2.53 6.09 -9.33
CA SER A 198 3.30 7.27 -9.70
C SER A 198 3.95 7.84 -8.45
N ILE A 199 5.22 7.50 -8.21
CA ILE A 199 5.96 7.89 -7.01
C ILE A 199 6.88 9.05 -7.35
N ARG A 200 6.76 10.16 -6.62
CA ARG A 200 7.66 11.32 -6.76
C ARG A 200 8.93 11.15 -5.94
N ASP A 201 8.79 10.76 -4.68
CA ASP A 201 9.90 10.56 -3.75
C ASP A 201 9.67 9.30 -2.90
N ILE A 202 10.76 8.61 -2.57
CA ILE A 202 10.74 7.45 -1.70
C ILE A 202 12.01 7.43 -0.83
N LYS A 203 11.81 7.41 0.47
CA LYS A 203 12.88 7.26 1.46
C LYS A 203 12.74 5.93 2.15
N THR A 204 13.87 5.27 2.39
CA THR A 204 13.91 3.99 3.10
C THR A 204 14.96 4.09 4.19
N SER A 205 14.60 3.67 5.39
CA SER A 205 15.51 3.57 6.52
C SER A 205 15.39 2.20 7.18
N GLU A 206 16.52 1.65 7.61
CA GLU A 206 16.60 0.40 8.36
C GLU A 206 17.06 0.74 9.78
N ASN A 207 16.31 0.31 10.78
CA ASN A 207 16.63 0.57 12.18
C ASN A 207 17.12 -0.73 12.85
N ASN A 208 18.33 -0.69 13.41
CA ASN A 208 18.94 -1.81 14.14
C ASN A 208 18.32 -2.01 15.52
#